data_AF-A0A8T9FYC2-F1
#
_entry.id   AF-A0A8T9FYC2-F1
#
_cell.length_a   1.000
_cell.length_b   1.000
_cell.length_c   1.000
_cell.angle_alpha   90.00
_cell.angle_beta   90.00
_cell.angle_gamma   90.00
#
_symmetry.space_group_name_H-M   'P 1'
#
loop_
_entity.id
_entity.type
_entity.pdbx_description
1 polymer ?
#
loop_
_entity_poly.entity_id
_entity_poly.type
_entity_poly.pdbx_seq_one_letter_code
_entity_poly.pdbx_strand_id
1 'polypeptide(L)'
;MVAQLDDVERLFNAVKNLRDERRKMQKLSDKALHAEGPKASQKANVDLNWQAFHVNKIEHAVHAAAVDCGFADLRSAEHYRPYSVKLTGFHEYEVNPDKPRDLNRAA
;
A
#
# COMPACT_ATOMS: atom_id res chain seq x y z
N MET A 1 -21.26 8.42 12.47
CA MET A 1 -20.46 9.45 13.19
C MET A 1 -20.03 10.50 12.19
N VAL A 2 -19.99 11.77 12.56
CA VAL A 2 -19.37 12.80 11.72
C VAL A 2 -17.85 12.58 11.80
N ALA A 3 -17.19 12.39 10.65
CA ALA A 3 -15.74 12.25 10.60
C ALA A 3 -15.06 13.52 11.13
N GLN A 4 -14.03 13.36 11.98
CA GLN A 4 -13.25 14.50 12.44
C GLN A 4 -12.43 15.07 11.29
N LEU A 5 -12.17 16.38 11.31
CA LEU A 5 -11.42 17.05 10.24
C LEU A 5 -10.04 16.41 10.02
N ASP A 6 -9.35 16.05 11.11
CA ASP A 6 -8.05 15.38 11.07
C ASP A 6 -8.09 14.03 10.32
N ASP A 7 -9.20 13.30 10.43
CA ASP A 7 -9.40 12.03 9.71
C ASP A 7 -9.60 12.26 8.21
N VAL A 8 -10.34 13.31 7.87
CA VAL A 8 -10.55 13.72 6.48
C VAL A 8 -9.23 14.18 5.85
N GLU A 9 -8.43 14.97 6.57
CA GLU A 9 -7.11 15.40 6.10
C GLU A 9 -6.15 14.22 5.92
N ARG A 10 -6.15 13.27 6.87
CA ARG A 10 -5.37 12.03 6.78
C ARG A 10 -5.76 11.22 5.55
N LEU A 11 -7.06 11.02 5.32
CA LEU A 11 -7.57 10.32 4.14
C LEU A 11 -7.16 11.03 2.85
N PHE A 12 -7.31 12.35 2.78
CA PHE A 12 -6.94 13.13 1.60
C PHE A 12 -5.45 13.01 1.28
N ASN A 13 -4.58 13.11 2.28
CA ASN A 13 -3.14 12.94 2.12
C ASN A 13 -2.76 11.52 1.71
N ALA A 14 -3.40 10.50 2.29
CA ALA A 14 -3.17 9.10 1.94
C ALA A 14 -3.56 8.82 0.48
N VAL A 15 -4.71 9.34 0.02
CA VAL A 15 -5.16 9.21 -1.38
C VAL A 15 -4.23 9.93 -2.36
N LYS A 16 -3.76 11.14 -2.02
CA LYS A 16 -2.77 11.85 -2.84
C LYS A 16 -1.47 11.05 -2.98
N ASN A 17 -1.00 10.49 -1.87
CA ASN A 17 0.20 9.65 -1.87
C ASN A 17 -0.01 8.40 -2.71
N LEU A 18 -1.13 7.69 -2.55
CA LEU A 18 -1.46 6.51 -3.35
C LEU A 18 -1.45 6.81 -4.85
N ARG A 19 -2.07 7.92 -5.27
CA ARG A 19 -2.07 8.36 -6.66
C ARG A 19 -0.65 8.54 -7.20
N ASP A 20 0.22 9.18 -6.44
CA ASP A 20 1.58 9.49 -6.88
C ASP A 20 2.45 8.23 -6.92
N GLU A 21 2.30 7.31 -5.97
CA GLU A 21 2.99 6.02 -5.97
C GLU A 21 2.49 5.09 -7.08
N ARG A 22 1.19 5.10 -7.40
CA ARG A 22 0.64 4.36 -8.55
C ARG A 22 1.19 4.89 -9.87
N ARG A 23 1.38 6.21 -10.00
CA ARG A 23 2.03 6.80 -11.18
C ARG A 23 3.49 6.38 -11.31
N LYS A 24 4.23 6.29 -10.20
CA LYS A 24 5.61 5.75 -10.21
C LYS A 24 5.62 4.28 -10.62
N MET A 25 4.70 3.48 -10.08
CA MET A 25 4.53 2.07 -10.44
C MET A 25 4.29 1.87 -11.93
N GLN A 26 3.41 2.67 -12.54
CA GLN A 26 3.17 2.60 -13.98
C GLN A 26 4.46 2.86 -14.78
N LYS A 27 5.21 3.92 -14.45
CA LYS A 27 6.48 4.23 -15.13
C LYS A 27 7.50 3.11 -15.00
N LEU A 28 7.60 2.47 -13.83
CA LEU A 28 8.49 1.34 -13.60
C LEU A 28 8.03 0.09 -14.34
N SER A 29 6.72 -0.15 -14.43
CA SER A 29 6.13 -1.23 -15.21
C SER A 29 6.46 -1.07 -16.70
N ASP A 30 6.28 0.13 -17.25
CA ASP A 30 6.61 0.43 -18.65
C ASP A 30 8.12 0.20 -18.91
N LYS A 31 8.97 0.66 -17.97
CA LYS A 31 10.42 0.43 -18.05
C LYS A 31 10.78 -1.05 -17.99
N ALA A 32 10.10 -1.85 -17.17
CA ALA A 32 10.33 -3.29 -17.07
C ALA A 32 9.91 -4.02 -18.36
N LEU A 33 8.80 -3.60 -18.97
CA LEU A 33 8.30 -4.14 -20.24
C LEU A 33 9.27 -3.88 -21.41
N HIS A 34 9.91 -2.71 -21.42
CA HIS A 34 10.83 -2.29 -22.48
C HIS A 34 12.32 -2.51 -22.13
N ALA A 35 12.63 -3.25 -21.07
CA ALA A 35 14.01 -3.46 -20.64
C ALA A 35 14.75 -4.40 -21.59
N GLU A 36 15.84 -3.92 -22.18
CA GLU A 36 16.67 -4.70 -23.10
C GLU A 36 17.76 -5.50 -22.37
N GLY A 37 17.69 -6.82 -22.51
CA GLY A 37 18.68 -7.75 -22.00
C GLY A 37 18.51 -8.16 -20.53
N PRO A 38 19.06 -9.33 -20.14
CA PRO A 38 18.70 -9.99 -18.88
C PRO A 38 18.96 -9.16 -17.62
N LYS A 39 20.07 -8.41 -17.58
CA LYS A 39 20.44 -7.59 -16.42
C LYS A 39 19.51 -6.40 -16.23
N ALA A 40 19.11 -5.75 -17.33
CA ALA A 40 18.22 -4.59 -17.28
C ALA A 40 16.81 -5.02 -16.85
N SER A 41 16.31 -6.13 -17.39
CA SER A 41 15.01 -6.69 -17.00
C SER A 41 15.01 -7.12 -15.54
N GLN A 42 16.09 -7.75 -15.06
CA GLN A 42 16.20 -8.14 -13.65
C GLN A 42 16.15 -6.92 -12.72
N LYS A 43 16.93 -5.87 -13.01
CA LYS A 43 16.91 -4.64 -12.22
C LYS A 43 15.53 -3.98 -12.23
N ALA A 44 14.90 -3.87 -13.40
CA ALA A 44 13.59 -3.23 -13.53
C ALA A 44 12.49 -3.99 -12.76
N ASN A 45 12.53 -5.32 -12.76
CA ASN A 45 11.60 -6.13 -11.97
C ASN A 45 11.83 -5.98 -10.47
N VAL A 46 13.08 -5.90 -10.02
CA VAL A 46 13.39 -5.62 -8.60
C VAL A 46 12.82 -4.25 -8.20
N ASP A 47 13.11 -3.20 -8.97
CA ASP A 47 12.58 -1.86 -8.73
C ASP A 47 11.03 -1.86 -8.68
N LEU A 48 10.38 -2.61 -9.59
CA LEU A 48 8.92 -2.73 -9.63
C LEU A 48 8.35 -3.49 -8.42
N ASN A 49 9.00 -4.56 -7.96
CA ASN A 49 8.57 -5.30 -6.76
C ASN A 49 8.60 -4.40 -5.52
N TRP A 50 9.66 -3.61 -5.37
CA TRP A 50 9.76 -2.61 -4.30
C TRP A 50 8.64 -1.58 -4.37
N GLN A 51 8.35 -1.08 -5.57
CA GLN A 51 7.28 -0.12 -5.75
C GLN A 51 5.90 -0.72 -5.45
N ALA A 52 5.63 -1.95 -5.88
CA ALA A 52 4.39 -2.67 -5.62
C ALA A 52 4.17 -2.85 -4.10
N PHE A 53 5.23 -3.16 -3.36
CA PHE A 53 5.21 -3.24 -1.91
C PHE A 53 4.84 -1.92 -1.25
N HIS A 54 5.44 -0.80 -1.69
CA HIS A 54 5.08 0.53 -1.17
C HIS A 54 3.62 0.89 -1.45
N VAL A 55 3.14 0.60 -2.66
CA VAL A 55 1.73 0.82 -3.03
C VAL A 55 0.81 0.02 -2.11
N ASN A 56 1.09 -1.26 -1.88
CA ASN A 56 0.26 -2.12 -1.03
C ASN A 56 0.15 -1.57 0.40
N LYS A 57 1.26 -1.13 1.01
CA LYS A 57 1.24 -0.51 2.35
C LYS A 57 0.35 0.75 2.39
N ILE A 58 0.41 1.58 1.35
CA ILE A 58 -0.40 2.79 1.27
C ILE A 58 -1.88 2.45 1.03
N GLU A 59 -2.19 1.41 0.26
CA GLU A 59 -3.57 0.94 0.07
C GLU A 59 -4.21 0.53 1.40
N HIS A 60 -3.46 -0.15 2.28
CA HIS A 60 -3.93 -0.43 3.64
C HIS A 60 -4.17 0.85 4.45
N ALA A 61 -3.26 1.82 4.41
CA ALA A 61 -3.41 3.09 5.11
C ALA A 61 -4.62 3.90 4.61
N VAL A 62 -4.82 3.96 3.30
CA VAL A 62 -5.98 4.60 2.66
C VAL A 62 -7.26 3.93 3.09
N HIS A 63 -7.30 2.59 3.06
CA HIS A 63 -8.48 1.84 3.48
C HIS A 63 -8.79 2.09 4.95
N ALA A 64 -7.79 2.03 5.83
CA ALA A 64 -7.98 2.28 7.26
C ALA A 64 -8.56 3.69 7.51
N ALA A 65 -8.00 4.71 6.88
CA ALA A 65 -8.51 6.08 6.96
C ALA A 65 -9.93 6.23 6.38
N ALA A 66 -10.24 5.51 5.30
CA ALA A 66 -11.58 5.53 4.70
C ALA A 66 -12.64 4.91 5.63
N VAL A 67 -12.30 3.83 6.33
CA VAL A 67 -13.17 3.22 7.36
C VAL A 67 -13.38 4.20 8.52
N ASP A 68 -12.31 4.81 9.03
CA ASP A 68 -12.40 5.76 10.14
C ASP A 68 -13.27 6.99 9.82
N CYS A 69 -13.29 7.41 8.55
CA CYS A 69 -14.16 8.47 8.04
C CYS A 69 -15.60 8.01 7.74
N GLY A 70 -15.90 6.71 7.80
CA GLY A 70 -17.20 6.15 7.43
C GLY A 70 -17.47 6.08 5.92
N PHE A 71 -16.44 6.15 5.08
CA PHE A 71 -16.57 6.03 3.61
C PHE A 71 -16.39 4.60 3.09
N ALA A 72 -15.80 3.71 3.90
CA ALA A 72 -15.58 2.31 3.54
C ALA A 72 -16.03 1.40 4.67
N ASP A 73 -16.49 0.20 4.30
CA ASP A 73 -16.82 -0.84 5.27
C ASP A 73 -15.56 -1.52 5.81
N LEU A 74 -15.65 -2.00 7.04
CA LEU A 74 -14.61 -2.83 7.64
C LEU A 74 -14.44 -4.12 6.82
N ARG A 75 -13.20 -4.47 6.46
CA ARG A 75 -12.88 -5.76 5.85
C ARG A 75 -12.76 -6.85 6.92
N SER A 76 -12.65 -8.11 6.48
CA SER A 76 -12.36 -9.22 7.41
C SER A 76 -11.11 -8.94 8.23
N ALA A 77 -11.07 -9.42 9.47
CA ALA A 77 -9.92 -9.23 10.36
C ALA A 77 -8.61 -9.77 9.76
N GLU A 78 -8.70 -10.79 8.89
CA GLU A 78 -7.57 -11.35 8.15
C GLU A 78 -6.87 -10.33 7.24
N HIS A 79 -7.62 -9.37 6.69
CA HIS A 79 -7.07 -8.33 5.82
C HIS A 79 -6.06 -7.41 6.54
N TYR A 80 -6.12 -7.36 7.87
CA TYR A 80 -5.30 -6.50 8.71
C TYR A 80 -4.26 -7.28 9.52
N ARG A 81 -4.14 -8.59 9.29
CA ARG A 81 -3.13 -9.40 9.96
C ARG A 81 -1.74 -9.08 9.41
N PRO A 82 -0.70 -9.20 10.25
CA PRO A 82 0.66 -9.15 9.77
C PRO A 82 0.91 -10.19 8.66
N TYR A 83 1.71 -9.83 7.67
CA TYR A 83 2.08 -10.73 6.59
C TYR A 83 3.56 -10.54 6.21
N SER A 84 4.19 -11.58 5.68
CA SER A 84 5.54 -11.50 5.13
C SER A 84 5.52 -11.32 3.62
N VAL A 85 6.44 -10.50 3.12
CA VAL A 85 6.64 -10.32 1.68
C VAL A 85 8.09 -10.56 1.34
N LYS A 86 8.31 -11.44 0.37
CA LYS A 86 9.63 -11.67 -0.23
C LYS A 86 9.76 -10.85 -1.50
N LEU A 87 10.47 -9.72 -1.43
CA LEU A 87 10.63 -8.80 -2.56
C LEU A 87 11.71 -9.26 -3.55
N THR A 88 12.72 -9.96 -3.02
CA THR A 88 13.79 -10.60 -3.80
C THR A 88 14.25 -11.88 -3.08
N GLY A 89 15.18 -12.63 -3.69
CA GLY A 89 15.75 -13.84 -3.07
C GLY A 89 16.33 -13.64 -1.65
N PHE A 90 16.79 -12.43 -1.33
CA PHE A 90 17.48 -12.10 -0.08
C PHE A 90 16.74 -11.09 0.81
N HIS A 91 15.60 -10.56 0.37
CA HIS A 91 14.89 -9.52 1.10
C HIS A 91 13.48 -9.98 1.44
N GLU A 92 13.26 -10.25 2.73
CA GLU A 92 11.97 -10.56 3.32
C GLU A 92 11.61 -9.48 4.33
N TYR A 93 10.36 -9.02 4.29
CA TYR A 93 9.83 -7.98 5.16
C TYR A 93 8.57 -8.46 5.85
N GLU A 94 8.48 -8.23 7.15
CA GLU A 94 7.23 -8.32 7.88
C GLU A 94 6.50 -6.97 7.81
N VAL A 95 5.25 -7.02 7.37
CA VAL A 95 4.37 -5.85 7.30
C VAL A 95 3.30 -6.00 8.37
N ASN A 96 3.15 -4.95 9.18
CA ASN A 96 1.97 -4.75 10.02
C ASN A 96 1.07 -3.72 9.33
N PRO A 97 -0.05 -4.15 8.72
CA PRO A 97 -0.94 -3.22 8.03
C PRO A 97 -1.58 -2.22 8.99
N ASP A 98 -1.79 -1.00 8.50
CA ASP A 98 -2.56 -0.01 9.25
C ASP A 98 -3.99 -0.50 9.47
N LYS A 99 -4.50 -0.30 10.69
CA LYS A 99 -5.81 -0.77 11.13
C LYS A 99 -6.74 0.41 11.39
N PRO A 100 -8.04 0.30 11.03
CA PRO A 100 -9.06 1.23 11.48
C PRO A 100 -9.18 1.25 13.00
N ARG A 101 -9.59 2.39 13.57
CA ARG A 101 -9.79 2.56 15.02
C ARG A 101 -10.85 1.62 15.59
N ASP A 102 -11.91 1.35 14.84
CA ASP A 102 -12.98 0.45 15.27
C ASP A 102 -12.47 -0.99 15.49
N LEU A 103 -11.44 -1.42 14.76
CA LEU A 103 -10.77 -2.70 14.98
C LEU A 103 -9.85 -2.68 16.21
N ASN A 104 -9.28 -1.52 16.57
CA ASN A 104 -8.48 -1.36 17.78
C ASN A 104 -9.32 -1.29 19.06
N ARG A 105 -10.63 -0.98 18.97
CA ARG A 105 -11.54 -0.94 20.11
C ARG A 105 -12.13 -2.31 20.49
N ALA A 106 -12.04 -3.28 19.57
CA ALA A 106 -12.58 -4.63 19.74
C ALA A 106 -11.54 -5.66 20.24
N ALA A 107 -10.30 -5.24 20.48
CA ALA A 107 -9.20 -6.03 21.02
C ALA A 107 -8.84 -5.54 22.43
#